data_AF-A0A820Z208-F1
#
_entry.id   AF-A0A820Z208-F1
#
_cell.length_a   1.000
_cell.length_b   1.000
_cell.length_c   1.000
_cell.angle_alpha   90.00
_cell.angle_beta   90.00
_cell.angle_gamma   90.00
#
_symmetry.space_group_name_H-M   'P 1'
#
loop_
_entity.id
_entity.type
_entity.pdbx_description
1 polymer ?
#
loop_
_entity_poly.entity_id
_entity_poly.type
_entity_poly.pdbx_seq_one_letter_code
_entity_poly.pdbx_strand_id
1 'polypeptide(L)'
;APCQLQLKLSDQLLEKQYQPLQQQLLVDLVKKYPNDRKLLNTIEQKTKEEFYKIFSLSNRSISPSMLERSYNEKELIGTIQQCLHEHNLILRRTTHHTNQFYLIDQDRFYERCQNYMEQHQDDYELLSSISNMETIVNQHINKINMTLKFLEHEHYITKDIYQQLFLQRNDIQLKNVHFLF
;
A
#
# COMPACT_ATOMS: atom_id res chain seq x y z
N ALA A 1 -13.95 29.21 29.87
CA ALA A 1 -12.63 29.23 29.21
C ALA A 1 -12.41 27.95 28.38
N PRO A 2 -13.07 27.78 27.21
CA PRO A 2 -12.94 26.58 26.36
C PRO A 2 -11.73 26.63 25.39
N CYS A 3 -11.27 27.84 25.06
CA CYS A 3 -10.30 28.09 24.00
C CYS A 3 -8.88 27.55 24.29
N GLN A 4 -8.47 27.50 25.57
CA GLN A 4 -7.15 27.02 25.97
C GLN A 4 -7.02 25.49 26.00
N LEU A 5 -8.13 24.77 26.21
CA LEU A 5 -8.17 23.30 26.09
C LEU A 5 -8.17 22.86 24.62
N GLN A 6 -8.82 23.63 23.75
CA GLN A 6 -8.88 23.38 22.31
C GLN A 6 -7.52 23.53 21.62
N LEU A 7 -6.69 24.49 22.02
CA LEU A 7 -5.32 24.68 21.50
C LEU A 7 -4.34 23.58 21.96
N LYS A 8 -4.51 23.04 23.17
CA LYS A 8 -3.65 21.95 23.66
C LYS A 8 -3.94 20.61 22.97
N LEU A 9 -5.20 20.34 22.62
CA LEU A 9 -5.57 19.14 21.85
C LEU A 9 -5.03 19.20 20.41
N SER A 10 -4.98 20.39 19.79
CA SER A 10 -4.46 20.56 18.43
C SER A 10 -2.97 20.28 18.32
N ASP A 11 -2.17 20.73 19.30
CA ASP A 11 -0.72 20.56 19.28
C ASP A 11 -0.31 19.10 19.53
N GLN A 12 -1.05 18.39 20.39
CA GLN A 12 -0.83 16.96 20.62
C GLN A 12 -1.22 16.10 19.40
N LEU A 13 -2.27 16.47 18.69
CA LEU A 13 -2.66 15.79 17.45
C LEU A 13 -1.62 15.99 16.35
N LEU A 14 -1.13 17.23 16.19
CA LEU A 14 -0.08 17.57 15.23
C LEU A 14 1.23 16.83 15.53
N GLU A 15 1.63 16.75 16.80
CA GLU A 15 2.82 16.01 17.19
C GLU A 15 2.66 14.51 16.89
N LYS A 16 1.49 13.91 17.17
CA LYS A 16 1.19 12.51 16.81
C LYS A 16 1.23 12.28 15.29
N GLN A 17 0.79 13.24 14.49
CA GLN A 17 0.85 13.16 13.03
C GLN A 17 2.26 13.40 12.47
N TYR A 18 3.09 14.16 13.18
CA TYR A 18 4.47 14.42 12.79
C TYR A 18 5.40 13.23 13.11
N GLN A 19 5.15 12.46 14.18
CA GLN A 19 6.05 11.39 14.60
C GLN A 19 6.44 10.37 13.52
N PRO A 20 5.51 9.85 12.69
CA PRO A 20 5.88 8.92 11.61
C PRO A 20 6.82 9.57 10.59
N LEU A 21 6.57 10.85 10.25
CA LEU A 21 7.41 11.61 9.34
C LEU A 21 8.80 11.87 9.94
N GLN A 22 8.88 12.19 11.23
CA GLN A 22 10.12 12.38 11.96
C GLN A 22 10.98 11.10 11.96
N GLN A 23 10.37 9.95 12.25
CA GLN A 23 11.07 8.67 12.24
C GLN A 23 11.64 8.35 10.85
N GLN A 24 10.87 8.60 9.79
CA GLN A 24 11.31 8.36 8.42
C GLN A 24 12.43 9.32 7.99
N LEU A 25 12.30 10.61 8.30
CA LEU A 25 13.33 11.63 8.05
C LEU A 25 14.63 11.30 8.76
N LEU A 26 14.57 10.92 10.04
CA LEU A 26 15.76 10.55 10.80
C LEU A 26 16.49 9.35 10.17
N VAL A 27 15.75 8.32 9.74
CA VAL A 27 16.33 7.16 9.06
C VAL A 27 17.05 7.55 7.78
N ASP A 28 16.44 8.37 6.94
CA ASP A 28 17.01 8.73 5.63
C ASP A 28 18.13 9.78 5.73
N LEU A 29 18.00 10.72 6.66
CA LEU A 29 19.01 11.77 6.87
C LEU A 29 20.25 11.22 7.57
N VAL A 30 20.12 10.34 8.56
CA VAL A 30 21.27 9.70 9.23
C VAL A 30 22.05 8.81 8.26
N LYS A 31 21.37 8.11 7.34
CA LYS A 31 22.04 7.36 6.26
C LYS A 31 22.87 8.27 5.35
N LYS A 32 22.38 9.48 5.07
CA LYS A 32 23.01 10.41 4.10
C LYS A 32 24.07 11.32 4.72
N TYR A 33 23.91 11.70 5.99
CA TYR A 33 24.79 12.64 6.70
C TYR A 33 25.11 12.16 8.12
N PRO A 34 25.75 10.98 8.30
CA PRO A 34 25.91 10.33 9.60
C PRO A 34 26.72 11.14 10.63
N ASN A 35 27.59 12.04 10.17
CA ASN A 35 28.53 12.78 11.01
C ASN A 35 28.19 14.27 11.18
N ASP A 36 27.18 14.79 10.46
CA ASP A 36 26.83 16.22 10.51
C ASP A 36 25.58 16.49 11.35
N ARG A 37 25.75 16.38 12.68
CA ARG A 37 24.66 16.59 13.65
C ARG A 37 24.02 17.98 13.54
N LYS A 38 24.78 19.01 13.15
CA LYS A 38 24.25 20.38 13.02
C LYS A 38 23.32 20.49 11.81
N LEU A 39 23.71 19.89 10.69
CA LEU A 39 22.87 19.84 9.49
C LEU A 39 21.60 19.01 9.74
N LEU A 40 21.73 17.85 10.38
CA LEU A 40 20.60 16.98 10.73
C LEU A 40 19.55 17.73 11.58
N ASN A 41 19.98 18.40 12.65
CA ASN A 41 19.10 19.19 13.51
C ASN A 41 18.44 20.35 12.74
N THR A 42 19.18 21.00 11.85
CA THR A 42 18.66 22.12 11.04
C THR A 42 17.57 21.65 10.07
N ILE A 43 17.77 20.50 9.41
CA ILE A 43 16.79 19.93 8.49
C ILE A 43 15.55 19.50 9.27
N GLU A 44 15.72 18.76 10.36
CA GLU A 44 14.61 18.32 11.21
C GLU A 44 13.77 19.51 11.71
N GLN A 45 14.43 20.57 12.20
CA GLN A 45 13.75 21.76 12.68
C GLN A 45 12.97 22.46 11.56
N LYS A 46 13.58 22.68 10.39
CA LYS A 46 12.90 23.33 9.25
C LYS A 46 11.72 22.51 8.73
N THR A 47 11.88 21.18 8.68
CA THR A 47 10.78 20.29 8.26
C THR A 47 9.65 20.30 9.27
N LYS A 48 9.96 20.32 10.58
CA LYS A 48 8.95 20.49 11.62
C LYS A 48 8.22 21.82 11.47
N GLU A 49 8.93 22.93 11.30
CA GLU A 49 8.33 24.26 11.13
C GLU A 49 7.37 24.33 9.92
N GLU A 50 7.76 23.81 8.75
CA GLU A 50 6.89 23.78 7.56
C GLU A 50 5.72 22.81 7.71
N PHE A 51 5.92 21.64 8.35
CA PHE A 51 4.81 20.72 8.66
C PHE A 51 3.75 21.42 9.52
N TYR A 52 4.18 22.09 10.59
CA TYR A 52 3.25 22.78 11.48
C TYR A 52 2.57 23.96 10.78
N LYS A 53 3.26 24.66 9.88
CA LYS A 53 2.65 25.73 9.08
C LYS A 53 1.59 25.23 8.09
N ILE A 54 1.79 24.05 7.48
CA ILE A 54 0.86 23.45 6.51
C ILE A 54 -0.36 22.82 7.20
N PHE A 55 -0.15 22.23 8.37
CA PHE A 55 -1.16 21.41 9.05
C PHE A 55 -1.72 22.05 10.32
N SER A 56 -1.20 23.20 10.77
CA SER A 56 -1.81 23.96 11.86
C SER A 56 -3.28 24.21 11.54
N LEU A 57 -4.14 23.83 12.48
CA LEU A 57 -5.58 23.97 12.36
C LEU A 57 -6.03 25.43 12.23
N SER A 58 -5.17 26.38 12.59
CA SER A 58 -5.38 27.81 12.31
C SER A 58 -5.32 28.18 10.82
N ASN A 59 -4.65 27.38 9.98
CA ASN A 59 -4.46 27.64 8.55
C ASN A 59 -5.39 26.82 7.63
N ARG A 60 -6.17 25.88 8.17
CA ARG A 60 -7.12 25.08 7.38
C ARG A 60 -8.53 25.26 7.93
N SER A 61 -9.44 25.66 7.04
CA SER A 61 -10.88 25.86 7.26
C SER A 61 -11.67 24.58 7.59
N ILE A 62 -11.07 23.61 8.28
CA ILE A 62 -11.73 22.38 8.69
C ILE A 62 -12.27 22.64 10.09
N SER A 63 -13.60 22.77 10.20
CA SER A 63 -14.26 22.93 11.49
C SER A 63 -13.84 21.81 12.46
N PRO A 64 -13.55 22.12 13.74
CA PRO A 64 -13.27 21.10 14.76
C PRO A 64 -14.31 19.99 14.83
N SER A 65 -15.58 20.31 14.56
CA SER A 65 -16.67 19.31 14.49
C SER A 65 -16.49 18.27 13.39
N MET A 66 -15.85 18.64 12.27
CA MET A 66 -15.55 17.68 11.19
C MET A 66 -14.42 16.74 11.57
N LEU A 67 -13.42 17.23 12.31
CA LEU A 67 -12.32 16.41 12.80
C LEU A 67 -12.81 15.41 13.84
N GLU A 68 -13.59 15.87 14.82
CA GLU A 68 -14.23 15.01 15.81
C GLU A 68 -15.13 13.95 15.16
N ARG A 69 -15.95 14.35 14.19
CA ARG A 69 -16.78 13.41 13.42
C ARG A 69 -15.94 12.35 12.70
N SER A 70 -14.89 12.74 12.00
CA SER A 70 -14.02 11.79 11.29
C SER A 70 -13.30 10.81 12.22
N TYR A 71 -12.91 11.26 13.42
CA TYR A 71 -12.32 10.39 14.43
C TYR A 71 -13.34 9.37 14.93
N ASN A 72 -14.54 9.82 15.28
CA ASN A 72 -15.62 8.95 15.75
C ASN A 72 -16.07 7.94 14.68
N GLU A 73 -16.15 8.36 13.42
CA GLU A 73 -16.46 7.48 12.29
C GLU A 73 -15.38 6.39 12.11
N LYS A 74 -14.10 6.72 12.32
CA LYS A 74 -13.01 5.74 12.24
C LYS A 74 -13.10 4.70 13.35
N GLU A 75 -13.36 5.11 14.59
CA GLU A 75 -13.54 4.17 15.70
C GLU A 75 -14.75 3.25 15.47
N LEU A 76 -15.87 3.80 15.00
CA LEU A 76 -17.07 3.03 14.66
C LEU A 76 -16.82 2.01 13.54
N ILE A 77 -16.09 2.38 12.48
CA ILE A 77 -15.74 1.44 11.41
C ILE A 77 -14.87 0.30 11.96
N GLY A 78 -13.93 0.61 12.86
CA GLY A 78 -13.10 -0.38 13.51
C GLY A 78 -13.91 -1.39 14.33
N THR A 79 -14.90 -0.93 15.11
CA THR A 79 -15.76 -1.83 15.89
C THR A 79 -16.66 -2.69 15.02
N ILE A 80 -17.17 -2.15 13.90
CA ILE A 80 -17.91 -2.93 12.91
C ILE A 80 -17.02 -4.04 12.32
N GLN A 81 -15.80 -3.71 11.89
CA GLN A 81 -14.86 -4.70 11.34
C GLN A 81 -14.51 -5.80 12.32
N GLN A 82 -14.29 -5.46 13.59
CA GLN A 82 -14.04 -6.43 14.63
C GLN A 82 -15.24 -7.36 14.84
N CYS A 83 -16.45 -6.80 14.93
CA CYS A 83 -17.68 -7.58 15.09
C CYS A 83 -17.89 -8.54 13.90
N LEU A 84 -17.65 -8.07 12.68
CA LEU A 84 -17.70 -8.93 11.49
C LEU A 84 -16.71 -10.10 11.59
N HIS A 85 -15.48 -9.84 12.00
CA HIS A 85 -14.46 -10.87 12.14
C HIS A 85 -14.80 -11.90 13.23
N GLU A 86 -15.25 -11.45 14.40
CA GLU A 86 -15.64 -12.32 15.52
C GLU A 86 -16.78 -13.28 15.14
N HIS A 87 -17.67 -12.87 14.25
CA HIS A 87 -18.82 -13.66 13.80
C HIS A 87 -18.57 -14.39 12.47
N ASN A 88 -17.33 -14.43 11.98
CA ASN A 88 -16.95 -15.00 10.69
C ASN A 88 -17.79 -14.45 9.52
N LEU A 89 -18.16 -13.17 9.57
CA LEU A 89 -18.96 -12.50 8.55
C LEU A 89 -18.07 -11.67 7.63
N ILE A 90 -18.43 -11.67 6.35
CA ILE A 90 -17.82 -10.82 5.33
C ILE A 90 -18.83 -9.80 4.81
N LEU A 91 -18.40 -8.54 4.72
CA LEU A 91 -19.13 -7.46 4.06
C LEU A 91 -18.51 -7.22 2.69
N ARG A 92 -19.26 -7.49 1.61
CA ARG A 92 -18.79 -7.30 0.22
C ARG A 92 -19.71 -6.40 -0.58
N ARG A 93 -19.13 -5.65 -1.51
CA ARG A 93 -19.87 -4.82 -2.47
C ARG A 93 -20.19 -5.64 -3.71
N THR A 94 -21.38 -5.47 -4.28
CA THR A 94 -21.65 -5.96 -5.64
C THR A 94 -20.97 -5.10 -6.70
N THR A 95 -20.71 -5.71 -7.85
CA THR A 95 -20.20 -5.03 -9.06
C THR A 95 -21.26 -4.19 -9.76
N HIS A 96 -22.52 -4.23 -9.30
CA HIS A 96 -23.61 -3.46 -9.88
C HIS A 96 -23.50 -1.95 -9.58
N HIS A 97 -24.10 -1.17 -10.48
CA HIS A 97 -24.17 0.30 -10.44
C HIS A 97 -24.87 0.87 -9.19
N THR A 98 -25.53 0.03 -8.39
CA THR A 98 -26.25 0.41 -7.17
C THR A 98 -25.40 0.33 -5.88
N ASN A 99 -24.15 -0.15 -5.94
CA ASN A 99 -23.24 -0.26 -4.78
C ASN A 99 -23.89 -0.92 -3.55
N GLN A 100 -24.61 -2.03 -3.75
CA GLN A 100 -25.22 -2.77 -2.65
C GLN A 100 -24.17 -3.58 -1.88
N PHE A 101 -24.30 -3.62 -0.55
CA PHE A 101 -23.43 -4.40 0.33
C PHE A 101 -24.16 -5.64 0.85
N TYR A 102 -23.47 -6.76 0.83
CA TYR A 102 -23.98 -8.04 1.34
C TYR A 102 -23.16 -8.44 2.55
N LEU A 103 -23.87 -8.88 3.59
CA LEU A 103 -23.31 -9.45 4.79
C LEU A 103 -23.62 -10.96 4.77
N ILE A 104 -22.58 -11.79 4.74
CA ILE A 104 -22.74 -13.24 4.69
C ILE A 104 -21.65 -13.90 5.53
N ASP A 105 -21.95 -15.08 6.06
CA ASP A 105 -20.94 -15.95 6.63
C ASP A 105 -19.85 -16.27 5.60
N GLN A 106 -18.60 -16.18 6.03
CA GLN A 106 -17.41 -16.28 5.19
C GLN A 106 -17.29 -17.68 4.57
N ASP A 107 -17.63 -18.74 5.30
CA ASP A 107 -17.56 -20.11 4.80
C ASP A 107 -18.65 -20.36 3.76
N ARG A 108 -19.89 -19.92 4.04
CA ARG A 108 -21.00 -19.96 3.06
C ARG A 108 -20.71 -19.14 1.81
N PHE A 109 -19.98 -18.03 1.94
CA PHE A 109 -19.56 -17.26 0.78
C PHE A 109 -18.61 -18.06 -0.10
N TYR A 110 -17.58 -18.68 0.49
CA TYR A 110 -16.65 -19.52 -0.25
C TYR A 110 -17.32 -20.75 -0.88
N GLU A 111 -18.24 -21.38 -0.16
CA GLU A 111 -19.06 -22.48 -0.67
C GLU A 111 -19.85 -22.04 -1.91
N ARG A 112 -20.50 -20.87 -1.87
CA ARG A 112 -21.24 -20.33 -3.02
C ARG A 112 -20.33 -20.00 -4.20
N CYS A 113 -19.15 -19.42 -3.93
CA CYS A 113 -18.17 -19.17 -4.98
C CYS A 113 -17.72 -20.48 -5.64
N GLN A 114 -17.42 -21.51 -4.84
CA GLN A 114 -17.01 -22.80 -5.36
C GLN A 114 -18.12 -23.46 -6.18
N ASN A 115 -19.35 -23.51 -5.64
CA ASN A 115 -20.51 -24.05 -6.35
C ASN A 115 -20.76 -23.32 -7.68
N TYR A 116 -20.59 -21.99 -7.70
CA TYR A 116 -20.75 -21.21 -8.92
C TYR A 116 -19.68 -21.58 -9.97
N MET A 117 -18.41 -21.71 -9.55
CA MET A 117 -17.30 -22.14 -10.40
C MET A 117 -17.49 -23.56 -10.94
N GLU A 118 -18.05 -24.46 -10.13
CA GLU A 118 -18.37 -25.84 -10.54
C GLU A 118 -19.54 -25.90 -11.53
N GLN A 119 -20.53 -25.01 -11.41
CA GLN A 119 -21.72 -25.01 -12.27
C GLN A 119 -21.54 -24.25 -13.59
N HIS A 120 -20.66 -23.26 -13.62
CA HIS A 120 -20.42 -22.40 -14.79
C HIS A 120 -19.03 -22.64 -15.39
N GLN A 121 -18.51 -23.88 -15.31
CA GLN A 121 -17.17 -24.22 -15.81
C GLN A 121 -16.93 -23.80 -17.26
N ASP A 122 -17.96 -23.78 -18.10
CA ASP A 122 -17.87 -23.39 -19.51
C ASP A 122 -17.77 -21.87 -19.72
N ASP A 123 -18.21 -21.05 -18.76
CA ASP A 123 -18.07 -19.59 -18.75
C ASP A 123 -16.71 -19.14 -18.20
N TYR A 124 -15.95 -20.08 -17.63
CA TYR A 124 -14.62 -19.87 -17.08
C TYR A 124 -13.60 -20.62 -17.91
N GLU A 125 -12.79 -19.90 -18.68
CA GLU A 125 -11.59 -20.48 -19.25
C GLU A 125 -10.62 -20.82 -18.11
N LEU A 126 -10.61 -22.08 -17.67
CA LEU A 126 -9.51 -22.63 -16.89
C LEU A 126 -8.28 -22.50 -17.78
N LEU A 127 -7.40 -21.55 -17.48
CA LEU A 127 -6.04 -21.46 -18.02
C LEU A 127 -5.24 -22.70 -17.58
N SER A 128 -5.64 -23.86 -18.07
CA SER A 128 -5.11 -25.19 -17.79
C SER A 128 -3.94 -25.43 -18.73
N SER A 129 -2.84 -24.76 -18.41
CA SER A 129 -1.51 -25.38 -18.23
C SER A 129 -0.46 -24.28 -18.23
N ILE A 130 0.31 -24.21 -17.15
CA ILE A 130 1.43 -23.29 -16.95
C ILE A 130 2.52 -23.46 -18.04
N SER A 131 2.46 -24.48 -18.88
CA SER A 131 3.43 -24.71 -19.97
C SER A 131 3.52 -23.53 -20.95
N ASN A 132 2.41 -22.88 -21.31
CA ASN A 132 2.44 -21.73 -22.21
C ASN A 132 2.93 -20.44 -21.52
N MET A 133 2.52 -20.19 -20.27
CA MET A 133 3.01 -19.03 -19.51
C MET A 133 4.49 -19.17 -19.15
N GLU A 134 4.96 -20.36 -18.82
CA GLU A 134 6.38 -20.63 -18.61
C GLU A 134 7.18 -20.43 -19.90
N THR A 135 6.65 -20.88 -21.04
CA THR A 135 7.27 -20.62 -22.35
C THR A 135 7.31 -19.12 -22.67
N ILE A 136 6.21 -18.38 -22.43
CA ILE A 136 6.13 -16.94 -22.66
C ILE A 136 7.07 -16.17 -21.72
N VAL A 137 7.07 -16.50 -20.43
CA VAL A 137 7.98 -15.91 -19.44
C VAL A 137 9.43 -16.20 -19.81
N ASN A 138 9.76 -17.43 -20.19
CA ASN A 138 11.10 -17.79 -20.67
C ASN A 138 11.48 -17.03 -21.96
N GLN A 139 10.54 -16.83 -22.89
CA GLN A 139 10.77 -16.00 -24.07
C GLN A 139 11.05 -14.53 -23.70
N HIS A 140 10.32 -13.97 -22.72
CA HIS A 140 10.54 -12.61 -22.25
C HIS A 140 11.86 -12.46 -21.48
N ILE A 141 12.19 -13.40 -20.60
CA ILE A 141 13.50 -13.47 -19.92
C ILE A 141 14.62 -13.52 -20.96
N ASN A 142 14.49 -14.38 -21.99
CA ASN A 142 15.47 -14.50 -23.05
C ASN A 142 15.60 -13.20 -23.87
N LYS A 143 14.49 -12.54 -24.20
CA LYS A 143 14.52 -11.23 -24.87
C LYS A 143 15.24 -10.18 -24.03
N ILE A 144 14.92 -10.10 -22.74
CA ILE A 144 15.57 -9.16 -21.81
C ILE A 144 17.07 -9.46 -21.72
N ASN A 145 17.45 -10.72 -21.51
CA ASN A 145 18.86 -11.11 -21.41
C ASN A 145 19.63 -10.90 -22.72
N MET A 146 18.99 -11.08 -23.89
CA MET A 146 19.58 -10.74 -25.18
C MET A 146 19.80 -9.23 -25.34
N THR A 147 18.82 -8.41 -24.96
CA THR A 147 18.96 -6.95 -24.97
C THR A 147 20.07 -6.49 -24.02
N LEU A 148 20.12 -7.04 -22.80
CA LEU A 148 21.19 -6.74 -21.84
C LEU A 148 22.57 -7.13 -22.38
N LYS A 149 22.68 -8.27 -23.07
CA LYS A 149 23.93 -8.71 -23.70
C LYS A 149 24.34 -7.82 -24.87
N PHE A 150 23.38 -7.35 -25.67
CA PHE A 150 23.65 -6.37 -26.72
C PHE A 150 24.15 -5.05 -26.13
N LEU A 151 23.50 -4.53 -25.08
CA LEU A 151 23.92 -3.31 -24.41
C LEU A 151 25.32 -3.43 -23.77
N GLU A 152 25.69 -4.61 -23.28
CA GLU A 152 27.04 -4.89 -22.79
C GLU A 152 28.08 -4.91 -23.93
N HIS A 153 27.73 -5.56 -25.06
CA HIS A 153 28.59 -5.63 -26.24
C HIS A 153 28.87 -4.26 -26.86
N GLU A 154 27.83 -3.41 -26.96
CA GLU A 154 27.94 -2.02 -27.45
C GLU A 154 28.50 -1.05 -26.39
N HIS A 155 28.98 -1.57 -25.25
CA HIS A 155 29.58 -0.81 -24.15
C HIS A 155 28.66 0.23 -23.48
N TYR A 156 27.33 0.11 -23.62
CA TYR A 156 26.37 0.95 -22.89
C TYR A 156 26.25 0.58 -21.40
N ILE A 157 26.51 -0.68 -21.05
CA ILE A 157 26.60 -1.17 -19.66
C ILE A 157 27.88 -1.96 -19.46
N THR A 158 28.44 -1.93 -18.24
CA THR A 158 29.62 -2.75 -17.91
C THR A 158 29.23 -4.21 -17.67
N LYS A 159 30.20 -5.11 -17.82
CA LYS A 159 30.02 -6.55 -17.55
C LYS A 159 29.49 -6.84 -16.15
N ASP A 160 29.93 -6.06 -15.15
CA ASP A 160 29.46 -6.20 -13.77
C ASP A 160 27.97 -5.85 -13.64
N ILE A 161 27.52 -4.79 -14.31
CA ILE A 161 26.10 -4.38 -14.34
C ILE A 161 25.27 -5.43 -15.09
N TYR A 162 25.76 -5.95 -16.21
CA TYR A 162 25.11 -7.04 -16.94
C TYR A 162 24.88 -8.26 -16.05
N GLN A 163 25.91 -8.71 -15.30
CA GLN A 163 25.81 -9.88 -14.43
C GLN A 163 24.81 -9.69 -13.28
N GLN A 164 24.68 -8.48 -12.74
CA GLN A 164 23.71 -8.17 -11.69
C GLN A 164 22.26 -8.12 -12.21
N LEU A 165 22.06 -7.73 -13.47
CA LEU A 165 20.74 -7.61 -14.09
C LEU A 165 20.29 -8.86 -14.84
N PHE A 166 21.19 -9.83 -15.05
CA PHE A 166 20.88 -11.07 -15.76
C PHE A 166 19.81 -11.86 -15.00
N LEU A 167 18.68 -12.09 -15.65
CA LEU A 167 17.54 -12.75 -15.02
C LEU A 167 17.63 -14.27 -15.18
N GLN A 168 17.59 -15.01 -14.07
CA GLN A 168 17.35 -16.45 -14.10
C GLN A 168 15.89 -16.76 -13.78
N ARG A 169 15.36 -17.83 -14.38
CA ARG A 169 13.96 -18.23 -14.19
C ARG A 169 13.60 -18.44 -12.72
N ASN A 170 14.54 -18.97 -11.93
CA ASN A 170 14.37 -19.30 -10.53
C ASN A 170 14.24 -18.05 -9.63
N ASP A 171 14.68 -16.89 -10.10
CA ASP A 171 14.62 -15.62 -9.37
C ASP A 171 13.24 -14.95 -9.49
N ILE A 172 12.39 -15.44 -10.40
CA ILE A 172 11.07 -14.86 -10.70
C ILE A 172 9.98 -15.70 -10.02
N GLN A 173 9.58 -15.27 -8.82
CA GLN A 173 8.36 -15.75 -8.20
C GLN A 173 7.15 -15.13 -8.89
N LEU A 174 6.38 -15.95 -9.61
CA LEU A 174 5.05 -15.56 -10.07
C LEU A 174 4.15 -15.51 -8.83
N LYS A 175 4.01 -14.32 -8.24
CA LYS A 175 2.99 -14.09 -7.22
C LYS A 175 1.64 -14.26 -7.90
N ASN A 176 0.96 -15.35 -7.59
CA ASN A 176 -0.43 -15.58 -7.96
C ASN A 176 -1.24 -14.38 -7.45
N VAL A 177 -1.77 -13.55 -8.34
CA VAL A 177 -2.72 -12.52 -7.95
C VAL A 177 -4.12 -13.04 -8.21
N HIS A 178 -4.82 -13.11 -7.09
CA HIS A 178 -6.17 -13.60 -6.86
C HIS A 178 -7.24 -12.85 -7.65
N PHE A 179 -8.40 -13.49 -7.78
CA PHE A 179 -9.62 -12.90 -8.35
C PHE A 179 -10.01 -11.59 -7.64
N LEU A 180 -10.57 -10.70 -8.46
CA LEU A 180 -10.97 -9.30 -8.26
C LEU A 180 -11.51 -8.91 -6.87
N PHE A 181 -11.08 -7.73 -6.40
CA PHE A 181 -11.50 -7.04 -5.16
C PHE A 181 -12.97 -6.61 -5.15
#